data_AF-A0A959P3Y0-F1
#
_entry.id   AF-A0A959P3Y0-F1
#
_cell.length_a   1.000
_cell.length_b   1.000
_cell.length_c   1.000
_cell.angle_alpha   90.00
_cell.angle_beta   90.00
_cell.angle_gamma   90.00
#
_symmetry.space_group_name_H-M   'P 1'
#
loop_
_entity.id
_entity.type
_entity.pdbx_description
1 polymer ?
#
loop_
_entity_poly.entity_id
_entity_poly.type
_entity_poly.pdbx_seq_one_letter_code
_entity_poly.pdbx_strand_id
1 'polypeptide(L)'
;MERQFEIHLGKLRTRIIKMSSLVEEQMELAIRAVNEENLELTNIIIEREEKINKLDRKIERTCQKIIALSQPVAIDLRLVLSALTINTNLERLGDLAK
;
A
#
# COMPACT_ATOMS: atom_id res chain seq x y z
N MET A 1 -2.96 -17.95 20.10
CA MET A 1 -3.68 -17.46 18.91
C MET A 1 -3.46 -15.95 18.74
N GLU A 2 -3.63 -15.14 19.79
CA GLU A 2 -3.34 -13.68 19.80
C GLU A 2 -1.96 -13.29 19.23
N ARG A 3 -0.89 -14.01 19.60
CA ARG A 3 0.47 -13.66 19.13
C ARG A 3 0.63 -13.70 17.60
N GLN A 4 -0.06 -14.60 16.91
CA GLN A 4 0.00 -14.66 15.43
C GLN A 4 -0.78 -13.50 14.80
N PHE A 5 -1.95 -13.17 15.35
CA PHE A 5 -2.75 -12.02 14.93
C PHE A 5 -1.96 -10.71 15.05
N GLU A 6 -1.35 -10.45 16.21
CA GLU A 6 -0.51 -9.28 16.45
C GLU A 6 0.69 -9.19 15.49
N ILE A 7 1.35 -10.32 15.22
CA ILE A 7 2.44 -10.37 14.23
C ILE A 7 1.94 -9.98 12.83
N HIS A 8 0.76 -10.48 12.44
CA HIS A 8 0.17 -10.16 11.15
C HIS A 8 -0.27 -8.70 11.05
N LEU A 9 -0.87 -8.14 12.11
CA LEU A 9 -1.19 -6.71 12.21
C LEU A 9 0.06 -5.83 12.12
N GLY A 10 1.13 -6.19 12.85
CA GLY A 10 2.41 -5.48 12.77
C GLY A 10 2.96 -5.46 11.33
N LYS A 11 2.95 -6.62 10.66
CA LYS A 11 3.37 -6.73 9.26
C LYS A 11 2.48 -5.91 8.31
N LEU A 12 1.18 -5.91 8.54
CA LEU A 12 0.21 -5.14 7.76
C LEU A 12 0.50 -3.64 7.88
N ARG A 13 0.65 -3.14 9.11
CA ARG A 13 1.00 -1.74 9.39
C ARG A 13 2.30 -1.32 8.71
N THR A 14 3.37 -2.11 8.85
CA THR A 14 4.66 -1.81 8.21
C THR A 14 4.54 -1.74 6.69
N ARG A 15 3.73 -2.61 6.08
CA ARG A 15 3.54 -2.60 4.62
C ARG A 15 2.75 -1.39 4.14
N ILE A 16 1.69 -1.02 4.85
CA ILE A 16 0.92 0.19 4.53
C ILE A 16 1.81 1.42 4.58
N ILE A 17 2.57 1.61 5.67
CA ILE A 17 3.50 2.75 5.79
C ILE A 17 4.51 2.76 4.64
N LYS A 18 5.04 1.60 4.28
CA LYS A 18 5.98 1.49 3.16
C LYS A 18 5.34 1.84 1.82
N MET A 19 4.10 1.42 1.57
CA MET A 19 3.39 1.74 0.34
C MET A 19 3.05 3.23 0.29
N SER A 20 2.63 3.84 1.41
CA SER A 20 2.39 5.28 1.51
C SER A 20 3.62 6.09 1.14
N SER A 21 4.80 5.72 1.67
CA SER A 21 6.06 6.39 1.34
C SER A 21 6.42 6.27 -0.14
N LEU A 22 6.18 5.12 -0.78
CA LEU A 22 6.45 4.98 -2.22
C LEU A 22 5.48 5.80 -3.08
N VAL A 23 4.21 5.86 -2.69
CA VAL A 23 3.20 6.67 -3.39
C VAL A 23 3.52 8.16 -3.26
N GLU A 24 3.95 8.61 -2.07
CA GLU A 24 4.39 9.99 -1.84
C GLU A 24 5.59 10.37 -2.71
N GLU A 25 6.61 9.51 -2.76
CA GLU A 25 7.77 9.71 -3.65
C GLU A 25 7.35 9.74 -5.13
N GLN A 26 6.40 8.91 -5.54
CA GLN A 26 5.91 8.88 -6.92
C GLN A 26 5.14 10.16 -7.27
N MET A 27 4.31 10.66 -6.35
CA MET A 27 3.62 11.95 -6.53
C MET A 27 4.61 13.11 -6.65
N GLU A 28 5.66 13.15 -5.83
CA GLU A 28 6.70 14.18 -5.93
C GLU A 28 7.40 14.14 -7.30
N LEU A 29 7.76 12.94 -7.76
CA LEU A 29 8.37 12.76 -9.09
C LEU A 29 7.44 13.18 -10.21
N ALA A 30 6.14 12.86 -10.13
CA ALA A 30 5.15 13.25 -11.15
C ALA A 30 5.02 14.77 -11.25
N ILE A 31 4.93 15.45 -10.10
CA ILE A 31 4.88 16.92 -10.05
C ILE A 31 6.15 17.53 -10.67
N ARG A 32 7.33 16.98 -10.35
CA ARG A 32 8.60 17.44 -10.91
C ARG A 32 8.71 17.18 -12.41
N ALA A 33 8.30 16.01 -12.89
CA ALA A 33 8.29 15.67 -14.31
C ALA A 33 7.49 16.69 -15.13
N VAL A 34 6.33 17.09 -14.62
CA VAL A 34 5.49 18.11 -15.25
C VAL A 34 6.14 19.50 -15.20
N ASN A 35 6.65 19.93 -14.04
CA ASN A 35 7.24 21.26 -13.89
C ASN A 35 8.55 21.46 -14.67
N GLU A 36 9.35 20.40 -14.81
CA GLU A 36 10.65 20.42 -15.48
C GLU A 36 10.56 19.98 -16.96
N GLU A 37 9.37 19.62 -17.45
CA GLU A 37 9.15 19.01 -18.78
C GLU A 37 10.08 17.80 -19.04
N ASN A 38 10.37 17.03 -17.99
CA ASN A 38 11.43 16.03 -17.99
C ASN A 38 10.86 14.60 -18.13
N LEU A 39 10.93 14.06 -19.35
CA LEU A 39 10.48 12.71 -19.69
C LEU A 39 11.31 11.60 -19.02
N GLU A 40 12.54 11.85 -18.60
CA GLU A 40 13.35 10.84 -17.89
C GLU A 40 12.75 10.53 -16.51
N LEU A 41 12.15 11.52 -15.85
CA LEU A 41 11.46 11.31 -14.57
C LEU A 41 10.23 10.42 -14.74
N THR A 42 9.52 10.50 -15.88
CA THR A 42 8.39 9.62 -16.20
C THR A 42 8.82 8.15 -16.32
N ASN A 43 9.99 7.86 -16.91
CA ASN A 43 10.51 6.50 -16.98
C ASN A 43 10.77 5.91 -15.58
N ILE A 44 11.29 6.73 -14.66
CA ILE A 44 11.52 6.33 -13.26
C ILE A 44 10.19 6.02 -12.54
N ILE A 45 9.14 6.81 -12.81
CA ILE A 45 7.79 6.59 -12.27
C ILE A 45 7.25 5.22 -12.71
N ILE A 46 7.35 4.89 -14.00
CA ILE A 46 6.90 3.61 -14.56
C ILE A 46 7.65 2.42 -13.92
N GLU A 47 8.97 2.53 -13.75
CA GLU A 47 9.76 1.47 -13.11
C GLU A 47 9.39 1.26 -11.62
N ARG A 48 8.95 2.31 -10.93
CA ARG A 48 8.56 2.27 -9.52
C ARG A 48 7.17 1.69 -9.30
N GLU A 49 6.27 1.78 -10.27
CA GLU A 49 4.90 1.27 -10.23
C GLU A 49 4.84 -0.21 -9.77
N GLU A 50 5.72 -1.05 -10.31
CA GLU A 50 5.71 -2.48 -9.96
C GLU A 50 6.02 -2.74 -8.47
N LYS A 51 6.72 -1.82 -7.79
CA LYS A 51 6.95 -1.92 -6.34
C LYS A 51 5.67 -1.66 -5.55
N ILE A 52 4.86 -0.70 -5.98
CA ILE A 52 3.56 -0.36 -5.38
C ILE A 52 2.59 -1.52 -5.60
N ASN A 53 2.47 -2.02 -6.84
CA ASN A 53 1.63 -3.18 -7.17
C ASN A 53 2.01 -4.45 -6.38
N LYS A 54 3.32 -4.65 -6.14
CA LYS A 54 3.78 -5.75 -5.28
C LYS A 54 3.41 -5.55 -3.81
N LEU A 55 3.37 -4.33 -3.30
CA LEU A 55 2.98 -4.05 -1.92
C LEU A 55 1.48 -4.17 -1.71
N ASP A 56 0.70 -3.63 -2.65
CA ASP A 56 -0.76 -3.75 -2.70
C ASP A 56 -1.20 -5.22 -2.55
N ARG A 57 -0.76 -6.08 -3.47
CA ARG A 57 -1.02 -7.53 -3.44
C ARG A 57 -0.55 -8.20 -2.13
N LYS A 58 0.53 -7.70 -1.50
CA LYS A 58 1.02 -8.24 -0.21
C LYS A 58 0.15 -7.79 0.96
N ILE A 59 -0.40 -6.59 0.92
CA ILE A 59 -1.32 -6.05 1.93
C ILE A 59 -2.63 -6.83 1.87
N GLU A 60 -3.24 -6.93 0.69
CA GLU A 60 -4.47 -7.70 0.48
C GLU A 60 -4.35 -9.14 0.99
N ARG A 61 -3.30 -9.85 0.59
CA ARG A 61 -3.04 -11.23 1.04
C ARG A 61 -2.86 -11.34 2.56
N THR A 62 -2.37 -10.29 3.22
CA THR A 62 -2.23 -10.29 4.68
C THR A 62 -3.57 -10.12 5.36
N CYS A 63 -4.39 -9.19 4.87
CA CYS A 63 -5.76 -9.01 5.35
C CYS A 63 -6.58 -10.29 5.18
N GLN A 64 -6.52 -10.92 4.01
CA GLN A 64 -7.19 -12.20 3.74
C GLN A 64 -6.73 -13.29 4.70
N LYS A 65 -5.41 -13.41 4.96
CA LYS A 65 -4.86 -14.38 5.92
C LYS A 65 -5.34 -14.11 7.34
N ILE A 66 -5.37 -12.85 7.78
CA ILE A 66 -5.87 -12.49 9.10
C ILE A 66 -7.34 -12.90 9.25
N ILE A 67 -8.17 -12.57 8.26
CA ILE A 67 -9.60 -12.89 8.25
C ILE A 67 -9.81 -14.41 8.30
N ALA A 68 -9.11 -15.15 7.42
CA ALA A 68 -9.27 -16.60 7.30
C ALA A 68 -8.76 -17.39 8.52
N LEU A 69 -7.64 -16.98 9.11
CA LEU A 69 -6.97 -17.74 10.17
C LEU A 69 -7.36 -17.33 11.58
N SER A 70 -7.70 -16.05 11.79
CA SER A 70 -7.96 -15.51 13.12
C SER A 70 -9.43 -15.17 13.37
N GLN A 71 -10.26 -15.13 12.32
CA GLN A 71 -11.70 -14.79 12.39
C GLN A 71 -11.97 -13.58 13.31
N PRO A 72 -11.29 -12.44 13.10
CA PRO A 72 -11.40 -11.29 13.98
C PRO A 72 -12.83 -10.75 13.98
N VAL A 73 -13.23 -10.14 15.09
CA VAL A 73 -14.57 -9.58 15.27
C VAL A 73 -14.49 -8.13 15.74
N ALA A 74 -15.61 -7.40 15.63
CA ALA A 74 -15.77 -6.04 16.13
C ALA A 74 -14.62 -5.09 15.72
N ILE A 75 -13.80 -4.68 16.68
CA ILE A 75 -12.72 -3.69 16.50
C ILE A 75 -11.62 -4.24 15.58
N ASP A 76 -11.23 -5.49 15.78
CA ASP A 76 -10.15 -6.14 15.03
C ASP A 76 -10.53 -6.32 13.56
N LEU A 77 -11.77 -6.75 13.30
CA LEU A 77 -12.27 -6.87 11.94
C LEU A 77 -12.32 -5.51 11.25
N ARG A 78 -12.82 -4.49 11.95
CA ARG A 78 -12.89 -3.12 11.43
C ARG A 78 -11.50 -2.58 11.10
N LEU A 79 -10.50 -2.87 11.93
CA LEU A 79 -9.11 -2.47 11.68
C LEU A 79 -8.58 -3.07 10.38
N VAL A 80 -8.81 -4.37 10.15
CA VAL A 80 -8.36 -5.06 8.92
C VAL A 80 -9.10 -4.55 7.69
N LEU A 81 -10.40 -4.27 7.78
CA LEU A 81 -11.17 -3.69 6.68
C LEU A 81 -10.73 -2.27 6.36
N SER A 82 -10.47 -1.43 7.37
CA SER A 82 -9.94 -0.08 7.17
C SER A 82 -8.57 -0.12 6.48
N ALA A 83 -7.72 -1.09 6.84
CA ALA A 83 -6.43 -1.30 6.18
C ALA A 83 -6.58 -1.64 4.69
N LEU A 84 -7.59 -2.44 4.30
CA LEU A 84 -7.92 -2.69 2.89
C LEU A 84 -8.36 -1.40 2.19
N THR A 85 -9.27 -0.63 2.78
CA THR A 85 -9.73 0.64 2.19
C THR A 85 -8.58 1.63 1.99
N ILE A 86 -7.68 1.75 2.98
CA ILE A 86 -6.47 2.59 2.87
C ILE A 86 -5.58 2.11 1.72
N ASN A 87 -5.35 0.80 1.64
CA ASN A 87 -4.52 0.20 0.59
C ASN A 87 -5.07 0.49 -0.82
N THR A 88 -6.38 0.33 -1.04
CA THR A 88 -7.04 0.69 -2.31
C THR A 88 -6.88 2.17 -2.63
N ASN A 89 -7.00 3.06 -1.64
CA ASN A 89 -6.78 4.49 -1.87
C ASN A 89 -5.33 4.82 -2.23
N LEU A 90 -4.35 4.13 -1.61
CA LEU A 90 -2.94 4.30 -1.93
C LEU A 90 -2.59 3.81 -3.33
N GLU A 91 -3.13 2.67 -3.75
CA GLU A 91 -2.92 2.15 -5.11
C GLU A 91 -3.46 3.14 -6.15
N ARG A 92 -4.69 3.62 -5.96
CA ARG A 92 -5.29 4.61 -6.83
C ARG A 92 -4.50 5.93 -6.90
N LEU A 93 -3.91 6.37 -5.78
CA LEU A 93 -3.04 7.56 -5.78
C LEU A 93 -1.74 7.31 -6.56
N GLY A 94 -1.15 6.12 -6.44
CA GLY A 94 0.01 5.71 -7.24
C GLY A 94 -0.31 5.69 -8.74
N ASP A 95 -1.47 5.14 -9.11
CA ASP A 95 -1.93 5.10 -10.50
C ASP A 95 -2.20 6.48 -11.09
N LEU A 96 -2.69 7.43 -10.29
CA LEU A 96 -2.87 8.82 -10.72
C LEU A 96 -1.53 9.59 -10.85
N ALA A 97 -0.49 9.13 -10.17
CA ALA A 97 0.86 9.70 -10.24
C ALA A 97 1.73 9.06 -11.34
N LYS A 98 1.16 8.16 -12.14
CA LYS A 98 1.80 7.52 -13.29
C LYS A 98 1.70 8.41 -14.54
#